data_AF-D6XZZ2-F1
#
_entry.id   AF-D6XZZ2-F1
#
_cell.length_a   1.000
_cell.length_b   1.000
_cell.length_c   1.000
_cell.angle_alpha   90.00
_cell.angle_beta   90.00
_cell.angle_gamma   90.00
#
_symmetry.space_group_name_H-M   'P 1'
#
loop_
_entity.id
_entity.type
_entity.pdbx_description
1 polymer ?
#
loop_
_entity_poly.entity_id
_entity_poly.type
_entity_poly.pdbx_seq_one_letter_code
_entity_poly.pdbx_strand_id
1 'polypeptide(L)'
;MERKAMVKKLGDTLGVKPRYLNVPTFAYEIETAKDTYTIDRQGIITNKEGRELTMDEVIASEQEAPAPKEEPVVELDADSDSNYIEVTFPLEAHTPQTLKNWIATIASKGHLIAMAFKHEAVPLNEEALDAFQQEDLESIPQLAEWTRAFGEEMYPRIAIDPDKDILTVRVDTPIEDPAYANAWVHLADVINRTVLAQKRVRVKRAQEDNPKYSLRTWLIRMGMNGPDYKDVRKTLLANVEGNAAFRKGGE
;
A
#
# COMPACT_ATOMS: atom_id res chain seq x y z
N MET A 1 22.86 17.72 32.03
CA MET A 1 21.83 16.66 32.16
C MET A 1 22.42 15.36 31.65
N GLU A 2 22.17 14.26 32.36
CA GLU A 2 22.89 13.00 32.15
C GLU A 2 22.55 12.38 30.79
N ARG A 3 23.56 12.28 29.92
CA ARG A 3 23.52 11.60 28.62
C ARG A 3 22.73 10.28 28.63
N LYS A 4 22.88 9.49 29.69
CA LYS A 4 22.15 8.23 29.89
C LYS A 4 20.64 8.42 30.05
N ALA A 5 20.21 9.49 30.71
CA ALA A 5 18.80 9.84 30.85
C ALA A 5 18.19 10.28 29.51
N MET A 6 18.96 10.99 28.67
CA MET A 6 18.54 11.39 27.32
C MET A 6 18.38 10.17 26.40
N VAL A 7 19.40 9.30 26.34
CA VAL A 7 19.37 8.05 25.56
C VAL A 7 18.21 7.16 25.98
N LYS A 8 17.97 7.04 27.29
CA LYS A 8 16.84 6.28 27.84
C LYS A 8 15.49 6.89 27.44
N LYS A 9 15.33 8.21 27.59
CA LYS A 9 14.09 8.91 27.22
C LYS A 9 13.79 8.79 25.72
N LEU A 10 14.81 8.91 24.87
CA LEU A 10 14.67 8.71 23.42
C LEU A 10 14.30 7.27 23.08
N GLY A 11 14.97 6.28 23.68
CA GLY A 11 14.63 4.88 23.48
C GLY A 11 13.20 4.53 23.94
N ASP A 12 12.79 5.06 25.10
CA ASP A 12 11.44 4.85 25.63
C ASP A 12 10.37 5.55 24.77
N THR A 13 10.66 6.75 24.24
CA THR A 13 9.72 7.52 23.39
C THR A 13 9.55 6.91 22.00
N LEU A 14 10.64 6.38 21.44
CA LEU A 14 10.66 5.76 20.10
C LEU A 14 10.34 4.25 20.13
N GLY A 15 10.23 3.65 21.32
CA GLY A 15 9.98 2.22 21.49
C GLY A 15 11.15 1.31 21.09
N VAL A 16 12.35 1.87 20.90
CA VAL A 16 13.55 1.17 20.42
C VAL A 16 14.61 1.10 21.54
N LYS A 17 15.25 -0.07 21.71
CA LYS A 17 16.35 -0.23 22.68
C LYS A 17 17.66 0.37 22.13
N PRO A 18 18.26 1.37 22.79
CA PRO A 18 19.52 1.95 22.36
C PRO A 18 20.68 0.96 22.47
N ARG A 19 21.51 0.89 21.43
CA ARG A 19 22.71 0.06 21.36
C ARG A 19 23.95 0.90 21.71
N TYR A 20 24.81 0.41 22.59
CA TYR A 20 26.04 1.12 22.93
C TYR A 20 27.18 0.74 21.96
N LEU A 21 27.82 1.76 21.38
CA LEU A 21 29.02 1.63 20.57
C LEU A 21 30.25 1.75 21.48
N ASN A 22 31.06 0.70 21.48
CA ASN A 22 32.23 0.53 22.32
C ASN A 22 33.29 1.65 22.12
N VAL A 23 34.40 1.54 22.84
CA VAL A 23 35.56 2.44 22.66
C VAL A 23 36.08 2.39 21.21
N PRO A 24 36.59 3.51 20.65
CA PRO A 24 36.89 4.80 21.30
C PRO A 24 35.77 5.85 21.22
N THR A 25 34.65 5.56 20.56
CA THR A 25 33.60 6.57 20.30
C THR A 25 32.66 6.75 21.48
N PHE A 26 32.47 5.72 22.31
CA PHE A 26 31.56 5.70 23.46
C PHE A 26 30.10 6.05 23.07
N ALA A 27 29.71 6.01 21.80
CA ALA A 27 28.44 6.52 21.29
C ALA A 27 27.25 5.58 21.61
N TYR A 28 26.02 6.05 21.51
CA TYR A 28 24.83 5.19 21.48
C TYR A 28 24.18 5.28 20.10
N GLU A 29 23.65 4.18 19.62
CA GLU A 29 22.97 4.06 18.34
C GLU A 29 21.52 3.64 18.58
N ILE A 30 20.59 4.34 17.94
CA ILE A 30 19.15 4.05 17.97
C ILE A 30 18.73 3.83 16.52
N GLU A 31 18.42 2.59 16.18
CA GLU A 31 17.93 2.20 14.85
C GLU A 31 16.39 2.23 14.85
N THR A 32 15.79 3.19 14.16
CA THR A 32 14.33 3.26 13.98
C THR A 32 13.93 2.71 12.61
N ALA A 33 12.62 2.70 12.31
CA ALA A 33 12.12 2.28 11.00
C ALA A 33 12.48 3.25 9.87
N LYS A 34 12.74 4.52 10.20
CA LYS A 34 13.03 5.59 9.23
C LYS A 34 14.54 5.88 9.10
N ASP A 35 15.29 5.94 10.21
CA ASP A 35 16.71 6.29 10.19
C ASP A 35 17.49 5.71 11.39
N THR A 36 18.81 5.84 11.35
CA THR A 36 19.72 5.46 12.43
C THR A 36 20.30 6.72 13.06
N TYR A 37 20.04 6.93 14.35
CA TYR A 37 20.53 8.08 15.10
C TYR A 37 21.70 7.66 16.00
N THR A 38 22.77 8.44 15.97
CA THR A 38 23.96 8.25 16.81
C THR A 38 24.07 9.37 17.83
N ILE A 39 24.24 9.04 19.10
CA ILE A 39 24.36 9.97 20.22
C ILE A 39 25.79 9.92 20.76
N ASP A 40 26.56 10.96 20.50
CA ASP A 40 27.98 11.04 20.87
C ASP A 40 28.20 11.21 22.39
N ARG A 41 29.47 11.28 22.81
CA ARG A 41 29.87 11.42 24.23
C ARG A 41 29.47 12.79 24.83
N GLN A 42 29.20 13.79 24.00
CA GLN A 42 28.83 15.14 24.37
C GLN A 42 27.30 15.30 24.44
N GLY A 43 26.55 14.31 23.93
CA GLY A 43 25.08 14.32 23.92
C GLY A 43 24.50 14.94 22.66
N ILE A 44 25.30 15.09 21.60
CA ILE A 44 24.86 15.53 20.28
C ILE A 44 24.28 14.32 19.55
N ILE A 45 23.08 14.49 18.99
CA ILE A 45 22.40 13.47 18.20
C ILE A 45 22.68 13.77 16.74
N THR A 46 23.23 12.80 16.00
CA THR A 46 23.48 12.89 14.57
C THR A 46 22.71 11.80 13.83
N ASN A 47 22.16 12.13 12.67
CA ASN A 47 21.59 11.12 11.77
C ASN A 47 22.69 10.46 10.92
N LYS A 48 22.30 9.48 10.10
CA LYS A 48 23.21 8.78 9.17
C LYS A 48 23.87 9.70 8.13
N GLU A 49 23.27 10.85 7.85
CA GLU A 49 23.81 11.88 6.95
C GLU A 49 24.77 12.85 7.65
N GLY A 50 25.01 12.70 8.95
CA GLY A 50 25.93 13.54 9.73
C GLY A 50 25.35 14.91 10.12
N ARG A 51 24.03 15.11 10.00
CA ARG A 51 23.33 16.30 10.45
C ARG A 51 23.06 16.22 11.95
N GLU A 52 23.44 17.27 12.68
CA GLU A 52 23.10 17.42 14.09
C GLU A 52 21.60 17.75 14.25
N LEU A 53 20.92 17.01 15.12
CA LEU A 53 19.50 17.13 15.39
C LEU A 53 19.26 17.30 16.89
N THR A 54 18.26 18.09 17.25
CA THR A 54 17.78 18.21 18.63
C THR A 54 16.80 17.09 18.97
N MET A 55 16.60 16.83 20.26
CA MET A 55 15.73 15.73 20.71
C MET A 55 14.28 15.90 20.22
N ASP A 56 13.80 17.14 20.17
CA ASP A 56 12.46 17.46 19.67
C ASP A 56 12.38 17.29 18.15
N GLU A 57 13.47 17.54 17.39
CA GLU A 57 13.53 17.28 15.95
C GLU A 57 13.60 15.79 15.60
N VAL A 58 14.26 14.97 16.43
CA VAL A 58 14.28 13.50 16.23
C VAL A 58 12.93 12.89 16.57
N ILE A 59 12.28 13.37 17.63
CA ILE A 59 10.92 12.97 17.96
C ILE A 59 9.96 13.47 16.88
N ALA A 60 10.12 14.70 16.41
CA ALA A 60 9.33 15.24 15.30
C ALA A 60 9.62 14.51 13.99
N SER A 61 10.83 14.09 13.62
CA SER A 61 11.04 13.36 12.36
C SER A 61 10.45 11.94 12.40
N GLU A 62 10.41 11.33 13.58
CA GLU A 62 9.79 10.03 13.83
C GLU A 62 8.25 10.14 13.94
N GLN A 63 7.74 11.15 14.67
CA GLN A 63 6.31 11.43 14.94
C GLN A 63 5.63 12.35 13.93
N GLU A 64 6.39 13.05 13.07
CA GLU A 64 5.93 13.53 11.78
C GLU A 64 5.58 12.27 11.02
N ALA A 65 4.33 11.88 11.22
CA ALA A 65 3.49 11.58 10.07
C ALA A 65 3.94 12.50 8.94
N PRO A 66 4.34 11.94 7.79
CA PRO A 66 4.85 12.75 6.70
C PRO A 66 3.90 13.92 6.50
N ALA A 67 4.42 15.15 6.45
CA ALA A 67 3.69 16.30 5.94
C ALA A 67 2.91 15.81 4.71
N PRO A 68 1.61 16.13 4.60
CA PRO A 68 0.66 15.35 3.81
C PRO A 68 1.15 15.28 2.37
N LYS A 69 1.81 14.18 2.03
CA LYS A 69 1.69 13.60 0.71
C LYS A 69 0.30 13.06 0.75
N GLU A 70 -0.62 13.82 0.16
CA GLU A 70 -2.05 13.53 0.02
C GLU A 70 -2.32 12.06 0.33
N GLU A 71 -2.62 11.81 1.62
CA GLU A 71 -3.03 10.48 2.02
C GLU A 71 -4.28 10.19 1.21
N PRO A 72 -4.45 8.97 0.69
CA PRO A 72 -5.66 8.65 -0.01
C PRO A 72 -6.85 9.05 0.85
N VAL A 73 -7.70 9.96 0.34
CA VAL A 73 -8.87 10.39 1.09
C VAL A 73 -9.79 9.19 1.13
N VAL A 74 -9.93 8.60 2.31
CA VAL A 74 -10.93 7.58 2.61
C VAL A 74 -12.17 8.34 3.06
N GLU A 75 -13.09 8.62 2.13
CA GLU A 75 -14.44 9.05 2.50
C GLU A 75 -15.18 7.84 3.09
N LEU A 76 -15.07 7.67 4.40
CA LEU A 76 -16.02 6.86 5.17
C LEU A 76 -17.19 7.78 5.51
N ASP A 77 -18.19 7.84 4.63
CA ASP A 77 -19.48 8.44 4.97
C ASP A 77 -20.07 7.66 6.14
N ALA A 78 -19.96 8.19 7.35
CA ALA A 78 -20.45 7.60 8.60
C ALA A 78 -22.00 7.55 8.69
N ASP A 79 -22.70 7.75 7.57
CA ASP A 79 -24.15 7.94 7.50
C ASP A 79 -24.80 7.28 6.26
N SER A 80 -24.20 6.26 5.64
CA SER A 80 -24.90 5.50 4.59
C SER A 80 -24.78 3.98 4.76
N ASP A 81 -25.88 3.28 4.49
CA ASP A 81 -26.00 1.83 4.21
C ASP A 81 -25.13 1.37 3.02
N SER A 82 -23.96 1.98 2.79
CA SER A 82 -23.10 1.72 1.66
C SER A 82 -22.21 0.50 1.92
N ASN A 83 -22.53 -0.59 1.22
CA ASN A 83 -21.74 -1.83 1.19
C ASN A 83 -20.44 -1.67 0.38
N TYR A 84 -19.73 -0.55 0.49
CA TYR A 84 -18.49 -0.33 -0.26
C TYR A 84 -17.47 0.52 0.48
N ILE A 85 -16.21 0.41 0.04
CA ILE A 85 -15.09 1.16 0.59
C ILE A 85 -14.37 1.81 -0.58
N GLU A 86 -14.28 3.13 -0.53
CA GLU A 86 -13.67 3.96 -1.56
C GLU A 86 -12.35 4.56 -1.08
N VAL A 87 -11.37 4.57 -1.96
CA VAL A 87 -10.05 5.14 -1.74
C VAL A 87 -9.72 5.98 -2.95
N THR A 88 -9.35 7.24 -2.74
CA THR A 88 -9.00 8.17 -3.82
C THR A 88 -7.50 8.45 -3.82
N PHE A 89 -6.93 8.72 -5.00
CA PHE A 89 -5.54 9.15 -5.16
C PHE A 89 -5.49 10.37 -6.09
N PRO A 90 -4.57 11.31 -5.86
CA PRO A 90 -4.41 12.46 -6.74
C PRO A 90 -3.84 12.06 -8.10
N LEU A 91 -4.43 12.57 -9.18
CA LEU A 91 -3.95 12.29 -10.55
C LEU A 91 -2.63 12.99 -10.86
N GLU A 92 -2.27 14.07 -10.17
CA GLU A 92 -0.97 14.73 -10.34
C GLU A 92 0.23 13.79 -10.11
N ALA A 93 0.08 12.78 -9.24
CA ALA A 93 1.10 11.76 -9.01
C ALA A 93 1.19 10.74 -10.16
N HIS A 94 0.22 10.73 -11.07
CA HIS A 94 0.04 9.71 -12.09
C HIS A 94 0.41 10.19 -13.49
N THR A 95 1.01 9.27 -14.25
CA THR A 95 1.15 9.36 -15.71
C THR A 95 0.18 8.38 -16.38
N PRO A 96 -0.13 8.54 -17.69
CA PRO A 96 -0.93 7.58 -18.43
C PRO A 96 -0.44 6.13 -18.28
N GLN A 97 0.88 5.93 -18.24
CA GLN A 97 1.46 4.59 -18.07
C GLN A 97 1.19 4.01 -16.67
N THR A 98 1.21 4.83 -15.61
CA THR A 98 0.91 4.36 -14.25
C THR A 98 -0.59 4.03 -14.08
N LEU A 99 -1.48 4.77 -14.75
CA LEU A 99 -2.91 4.48 -14.79
C LEU A 99 -3.20 3.20 -15.59
N LYS A 100 -2.49 2.98 -16.71
CA LYS A 100 -2.49 1.68 -17.40
C LYS A 100 -2.02 0.55 -16.47
N ASN A 101 -1.02 0.79 -15.64
CA ASN A 101 -0.53 -0.22 -14.69
C ASN A 101 -1.58 -0.54 -13.61
N TRP A 102 -2.35 0.45 -13.15
CA TRP A 102 -3.51 0.27 -12.27
C TRP A 102 -4.54 -0.66 -12.91
N ILE A 103 -5.04 -0.31 -14.10
CA ILE A 103 -6.03 -1.09 -14.86
C ILE A 103 -5.50 -2.51 -15.10
N ALA A 104 -4.24 -2.64 -15.51
CA ALA A 104 -3.63 -3.95 -15.76
C ALA A 104 -3.48 -4.80 -14.49
N THR A 105 -3.21 -4.17 -13.35
CA THR A 105 -3.13 -4.85 -12.06
C THR A 105 -4.49 -5.41 -11.68
N ILE A 106 -5.54 -4.57 -11.74
CA ILE A 106 -6.93 -4.96 -11.49
C ILE A 106 -7.37 -6.06 -12.45
N ALA A 107 -7.14 -5.92 -13.76
CA ALA A 107 -7.49 -6.94 -14.76
C ALA A 107 -6.82 -8.31 -14.50
N SER A 108 -5.64 -8.31 -13.87
CA SER A 108 -4.86 -9.53 -13.62
C SER A 108 -5.05 -10.16 -12.24
N LYS A 109 -5.52 -9.40 -11.25
CA LYS A 109 -5.65 -9.82 -9.83
C LYS A 109 -7.02 -9.56 -9.25
N GLY A 110 -7.92 -8.94 -10.00
CA GLY A 110 -9.23 -8.52 -9.56
C GLY A 110 -10.07 -9.68 -9.01
N HIS A 111 -9.93 -10.87 -9.58
CA HIS A 111 -10.61 -12.06 -9.06
C HIS A 111 -10.09 -12.53 -7.71
N LEU A 112 -8.80 -12.41 -7.43
CA LEU A 112 -8.23 -12.68 -6.10
C LEU A 112 -8.71 -11.65 -5.08
N ILE A 113 -8.81 -10.38 -5.49
CA ILE A 113 -9.30 -9.31 -4.63
C ILE A 113 -10.79 -9.53 -4.35
N ALA A 114 -11.59 -9.87 -5.36
CA ALA A 114 -13.01 -10.21 -5.16
C ALA A 114 -13.20 -11.37 -4.19
N MET A 115 -12.43 -12.46 -4.33
CA MET A 115 -12.45 -13.55 -3.36
C MET A 115 -12.14 -13.06 -1.94
N ALA A 116 -11.14 -12.18 -1.77
CA ALA A 116 -10.78 -11.63 -0.46
C ALA A 116 -11.94 -10.88 0.19
N PHE A 117 -12.70 -10.11 -0.59
CA PHE A 117 -13.84 -9.30 -0.15
C PHE A 117 -15.19 -10.00 -0.29
N LYS A 118 -15.21 -11.33 -0.52
CA LYS A 118 -16.42 -12.15 -0.69
C LYS A 118 -17.35 -11.65 -1.81
N HIS A 119 -16.77 -11.08 -2.85
CA HIS A 119 -17.45 -10.66 -4.06
C HIS A 119 -17.25 -11.69 -5.16
N GLU A 120 -18.26 -11.86 -6.01
CA GLU A 120 -18.10 -12.64 -7.24
C GLU A 120 -17.40 -11.76 -8.28
N ALA A 121 -16.13 -12.04 -8.58
CA ALA A 121 -15.44 -11.32 -9.64
C ALA A 121 -15.96 -11.75 -10.99
N VAL A 122 -16.36 -10.77 -11.80
CA VAL A 122 -16.45 -10.96 -13.24
C VAL A 122 -15.07 -10.63 -13.83
N PRO A 123 -14.42 -11.58 -14.52
CA PRO A 123 -13.41 -11.30 -15.53
C PRO A 123 -13.63 -9.96 -16.26
N LEU A 124 -12.59 -9.14 -16.42
CA LEU A 124 -12.63 -8.10 -17.46
C LEU A 124 -13.02 -8.79 -18.77
N ASN A 125 -14.10 -8.31 -19.39
CA ASN A 125 -14.67 -8.91 -20.59
C ASN A 125 -13.72 -8.69 -21.79
N GLU A 126 -13.89 -9.48 -22.86
CA GLU A 126 -12.99 -9.41 -24.03
C GLU A 126 -13.02 -8.03 -24.70
N GLU A 127 -14.19 -7.40 -24.79
CA GLU A 127 -14.37 -6.06 -25.37
C GLU A 127 -13.55 -5.00 -24.62
N ALA A 128 -13.62 -4.98 -23.30
CA ALA A 128 -12.86 -4.05 -22.46
C ALA A 128 -11.36 -4.33 -22.55
N LEU A 129 -10.95 -5.60 -22.64
CA LEU A 129 -9.55 -5.98 -22.80
C LEU A 129 -9.00 -5.55 -24.17
N ASP A 130 -9.75 -5.76 -25.24
CA ASP A 130 -9.40 -5.35 -26.59
C ASP A 130 -9.33 -3.82 -26.68
N ALA A 131 -10.33 -3.13 -26.13
CA ALA A 131 -10.33 -1.66 -25.99
C ALA A 131 -9.13 -1.17 -25.19
N PHE A 132 -8.73 -1.87 -24.12
CA PHE A 132 -7.57 -1.50 -23.30
C PHE A 132 -6.23 -1.73 -24.02
N GLN A 133 -6.17 -2.73 -24.90
CA GLN A 133 -4.98 -3.06 -25.66
C GLN A 133 -4.79 -2.20 -26.91
N GLN A 134 -5.76 -1.35 -27.26
CA GLN A 134 -5.61 -0.42 -28.37
C GLN A 134 -4.47 0.56 -28.10
N GLU A 135 -3.72 0.86 -29.17
CA GLU A 135 -2.49 1.66 -29.09
C GLU A 135 -2.76 3.12 -28.70
N ASP A 136 -4.00 3.59 -28.81
CA ASP A 136 -4.37 4.99 -28.69
C ASP A 136 -4.68 5.47 -27.27
N LEU A 137 -4.73 4.60 -26.24
CA LEU A 137 -4.94 5.02 -24.84
C LEU A 137 -3.71 5.74 -24.23
N GLU A 138 -3.15 6.76 -24.86
CA GLU A 138 -1.88 7.37 -24.45
C GLU A 138 -2.02 8.57 -23.51
N SER A 139 -3.25 9.01 -23.25
CA SER A 139 -3.53 10.20 -22.42
C SER A 139 -4.50 9.92 -21.27
N ILE A 140 -4.47 10.78 -20.25
CA ILE A 140 -5.39 10.70 -19.09
C ILE A 140 -6.86 10.82 -19.53
N PRO A 141 -7.28 11.75 -20.43
CA PRO A 141 -8.67 11.82 -20.86
C PRO A 141 -9.19 10.55 -21.53
N GLN A 142 -8.37 9.91 -22.38
CA GLN A 142 -8.75 8.64 -23.01
C GLN A 142 -8.89 7.50 -22.00
N LEU A 143 -8.00 7.46 -21.00
CA LEU A 143 -8.11 6.50 -19.90
C LEU A 143 -9.35 6.78 -19.04
N ALA A 144 -9.72 8.04 -18.84
CA ALA A 144 -10.95 8.43 -18.16
C ALA A 144 -12.19 7.96 -18.92
N GLU A 145 -12.25 8.16 -20.24
CA GLU A 145 -13.31 7.61 -21.10
C GLU A 145 -13.37 6.08 -21.03
N TRP A 146 -12.21 5.40 -21.08
CA TRP A 146 -12.14 3.96 -20.94
C TRP A 146 -12.70 3.49 -19.59
N THR A 147 -12.32 4.15 -18.48
CA THR A 147 -12.85 3.80 -17.14
C THR A 147 -14.34 4.12 -17.00
N ARG A 148 -14.86 5.13 -17.71
CA ARG A 148 -16.29 5.42 -17.73
C ARG A 148 -17.09 4.33 -18.46
N ALA A 149 -16.50 3.73 -19.50
CA ALA A 149 -17.12 2.66 -20.26
C ALA A 149 -17.05 1.30 -19.53
N PHE A 150 -15.92 0.98 -18.91
CA PHE A 150 -15.63 -0.38 -18.42
C PHE A 150 -15.28 -0.49 -16.93
N GLY A 151 -14.94 0.63 -16.27
CA GLY A 151 -14.39 0.64 -14.91
C GLY A 151 -15.38 0.18 -13.83
N GLU A 152 -16.68 0.37 -14.05
CA GLU A 152 -17.76 -0.10 -13.16
C GLU A 152 -17.95 -1.62 -13.21
N GLU A 153 -17.60 -2.27 -14.33
CA GLU A 153 -17.68 -3.73 -14.48
C GLU A 153 -16.46 -4.45 -13.88
N MET A 154 -15.40 -3.69 -13.55
CA MET A 154 -14.19 -4.23 -12.94
C MET A 154 -14.37 -4.46 -11.45
N TYR A 155 -13.59 -5.38 -10.90
CA TYR A 155 -13.41 -5.50 -9.46
C TYR A 155 -11.93 -5.55 -9.10
N PRO A 156 -11.40 -4.66 -8.26
CA PRO A 156 -12.01 -3.41 -7.78
C PRO A 156 -12.50 -2.49 -8.91
N ARG A 157 -13.54 -1.71 -8.64
CA ARG A 157 -13.99 -0.65 -9.56
C ARG A 157 -12.94 0.44 -9.61
N ILE A 158 -12.78 1.04 -10.79
CA ILE A 158 -11.79 2.10 -11.02
C ILE A 158 -12.42 3.21 -11.85
N ALA A 159 -12.25 4.45 -11.42
CA ALA A 159 -12.72 5.63 -12.14
C ALA A 159 -11.64 6.71 -12.12
N ILE A 160 -11.43 7.36 -13.26
CA ILE A 160 -10.52 8.50 -13.39
C ILE A 160 -11.39 9.72 -13.68
N ASP A 161 -11.27 10.75 -12.85
CA ASP A 161 -11.96 12.02 -13.01
C ASP A 161 -10.90 13.14 -13.19
N PRO A 162 -10.57 13.50 -14.45
CA PRO A 162 -9.59 14.54 -14.73
C PRO A 162 -10.05 15.94 -14.31
N ASP A 163 -11.36 16.17 -14.19
CA ASP A 163 -11.91 17.47 -13.80
C ASP A 163 -11.73 17.71 -12.30
N LYS A 164 -11.81 16.64 -11.50
CA LYS A 164 -11.55 16.65 -10.06
C LYS A 164 -10.10 16.32 -9.68
N ASP A 165 -9.26 15.97 -10.65
CA ASP A 165 -7.89 15.50 -10.46
C ASP A 165 -7.76 14.26 -9.55
N ILE A 166 -8.72 13.33 -9.63
CA ILE A 166 -8.74 12.13 -8.77
C ILE A 166 -8.83 10.81 -9.55
N LEU A 167 -8.11 9.82 -9.06
CA LEU A 167 -8.30 8.39 -9.33
C LEU A 167 -9.08 7.80 -8.15
N THR A 168 -10.23 7.22 -8.42
CA THR A 168 -11.05 6.51 -7.44
C THR A 168 -10.91 5.01 -7.64
N VAL A 169 -10.66 4.27 -6.55
CA VAL A 169 -10.73 2.80 -6.53
C VAL A 169 -11.65 2.32 -5.41
N ARG A 170 -12.56 1.41 -5.76
CA ARG A 170 -13.65 0.99 -4.88
C ARG A 170 -13.81 -0.53 -4.84
N VAL A 171 -14.05 -1.06 -3.66
CA VAL A 171 -14.49 -2.44 -3.45
C VAL A 171 -15.86 -2.47 -2.80
N ASP A 172 -16.76 -3.27 -3.35
CA ASP A 172 -18.00 -3.60 -2.66
C ASP A 172 -17.69 -4.68 -1.62
N THR A 173 -18.12 -4.47 -0.38
CA THR A 173 -17.87 -5.37 0.75
C THR A 173 -19.18 -5.72 1.42
N PRO A 174 -19.42 -6.98 1.79
CA PRO A 174 -20.72 -7.36 2.31
C PRO A 174 -21.01 -6.91 3.76
N ILE A 175 -20.07 -6.33 4.54
CA ILE A 175 -20.24 -6.23 6.01
C ILE A 175 -19.48 -5.07 6.69
N GLU A 176 -20.13 -4.51 7.72
CA GLU A 176 -19.74 -3.60 8.82
C GLU A 176 -18.42 -3.92 9.59
N ASP A 177 -17.52 -4.77 9.10
CA ASP A 177 -16.26 -5.12 9.81
C ASP A 177 -15.12 -4.16 9.42
N PRO A 178 -14.63 -3.31 10.36
CA PRO A 178 -13.57 -2.35 10.09
C PRO A 178 -12.26 -2.97 9.59
N ALA A 179 -12.05 -4.28 9.81
CA ALA A 179 -10.88 -4.99 9.31
C ALA A 179 -10.80 -4.98 7.77
N TYR A 180 -11.93 -4.98 7.06
CA TYR A 180 -11.94 -4.92 5.59
C TYR A 180 -11.64 -3.51 5.07
N ALA A 181 -12.09 -2.46 5.76
CA ALA A 181 -11.69 -1.09 5.46
C ALA A 181 -10.19 -0.92 5.58
N ASN A 182 -9.62 -1.33 6.73
CA ASN A 182 -8.18 -1.29 6.94
C ASN A 182 -7.42 -2.11 5.89
N ALA A 183 -7.92 -3.31 5.57
CA ALA A 183 -7.29 -4.17 4.57
C ALA A 183 -7.32 -3.56 3.16
N TRP A 184 -8.43 -2.93 2.78
CA TRP A 184 -8.57 -2.28 1.47
C TRP A 184 -7.68 -1.04 1.36
N VAL A 185 -7.71 -0.15 2.35
CA VAL A 185 -6.88 1.07 2.38
C VAL A 185 -5.40 0.72 2.21
N HIS A 186 -4.90 -0.24 3.00
CA HIS A 186 -3.51 -0.69 2.88
C HIS A 186 -3.20 -1.36 1.54
N LEU A 187 -4.13 -2.16 1.00
CA LEU A 187 -3.92 -2.81 -0.28
C LEU A 187 -3.90 -1.79 -1.42
N ALA A 188 -4.86 -0.86 -1.45
CA ALA A 188 -4.95 0.19 -2.45
C ALA A 188 -3.69 1.08 -2.44
N ASP A 189 -3.23 1.50 -1.25
CA ASP A 189 -1.99 2.27 -1.10
C ASP A 189 -0.76 1.50 -1.60
N VAL A 190 -0.62 0.22 -1.24
CA VAL A 190 0.50 -0.61 -1.72
C VAL A 190 0.45 -0.78 -3.24
N ILE A 191 -0.73 -0.99 -3.82
CA ILE A 191 -0.87 -1.07 -5.28
C ILE A 191 -0.46 0.27 -5.90
N ASN A 192 -0.92 1.40 -5.34
CA ASN A 192 -0.57 2.73 -5.82
C ASN A 192 0.94 2.93 -5.88
N ARG A 193 1.62 2.70 -4.76
CA ARG A 193 3.09 2.78 -4.66
C ARG A 193 3.78 1.86 -5.65
N THR A 194 3.24 0.66 -5.83
CA THR A 194 3.79 -0.33 -6.76
C THR A 194 3.66 0.12 -8.22
N VAL A 195 2.51 0.63 -8.64
CA VAL A 195 2.29 1.03 -10.04
C VAL A 195 3.02 2.31 -10.42
N LEU A 196 3.23 3.22 -9.46
CA LEU A 196 4.05 4.43 -9.62
C LEU A 196 5.53 4.07 -9.83
N ALA A 197 6.02 3.04 -9.13
CA ALA A 197 7.41 2.59 -9.27
C ALA A 197 7.66 1.69 -10.50
N GLN A 198 6.62 1.08 -11.07
CA GLN A 198 6.75 0.11 -12.16
C GLN A 198 6.70 0.76 -13.55
N LYS A 199 7.63 0.36 -14.43
CA LYS A 199 7.67 0.85 -15.82
C LYS A 199 6.47 0.38 -16.66
N ARG A 200 6.09 -0.90 -16.53
CA ARG A 200 4.95 -1.48 -17.25
C ARG A 200 4.46 -2.74 -16.54
N VAL A 201 3.14 -2.91 -16.47
CA VAL A 201 2.48 -4.14 -15.99
C VAL A 201 1.87 -4.89 -17.16
N ARG A 202 2.03 -6.21 -17.19
CA ARG A 202 1.43 -7.07 -18.20
C ARG A 202 0.07 -7.57 -17.71
N VAL A 203 -0.96 -7.40 -18.53
CA VAL A 203 -2.25 -8.08 -18.34
C VAL A 203 -2.04 -9.56 -18.69
N LYS A 204 -1.83 -10.39 -17.67
CA LYS A 204 -1.82 -11.84 -17.81
C LYS A 204 -2.54 -12.45 -16.61
N ARG A 205 -3.63 -13.17 -16.87
CA ARG A 205 -4.20 -14.05 -15.84
C ARG A 205 -3.20 -15.15 -15.56
N ALA A 206 -2.78 -15.26 -14.30
CA ALA A 206 -1.98 -16.40 -13.90
C ALA A 206 -2.89 -17.63 -13.89
N GLN A 207 -2.35 -18.78 -14.28
CA GLN A 207 -2.98 -20.06 -13.96
C GLN A 207 -2.78 -20.25 -12.45
N GLU A 208 -3.87 -20.13 -11.71
CA GLU A 208 -3.85 -20.09 -10.25
C GLU A 208 -4.46 -21.37 -9.69
N ASP A 209 -3.73 -22.47 -9.87
CA ASP A 209 -4.09 -23.79 -9.28
C ASP A 209 -4.34 -23.70 -7.76
N ASN A 210 -3.80 -22.67 -7.11
CA ASN A 210 -4.05 -22.32 -5.72
C ASN A 210 -4.18 -20.78 -5.57
N PRO A 211 -5.41 -20.25 -5.52
CA PRO A 211 -5.66 -18.81 -5.40
C PRO A 211 -5.06 -18.19 -4.13
N LYS A 212 -5.16 -18.85 -2.97
CA LYS A 212 -4.64 -18.35 -1.68
C LYS A 212 -3.12 -18.22 -1.68
N TYR A 213 -2.41 -19.22 -2.23
CA TYR A 213 -0.96 -19.13 -2.41
C TYR A 213 -0.57 -17.97 -3.33
N SER A 214 -1.32 -17.82 -4.42
CA SER A 214 -1.06 -16.81 -5.46
C SER A 214 -1.26 -15.40 -4.92
N LEU A 215 -2.37 -15.16 -4.21
CA LEU A 215 -2.64 -13.90 -3.52
C LEU A 215 -1.55 -13.60 -2.49
N ARG A 216 -1.23 -14.53 -1.58
CA ARG A 216 -0.18 -14.32 -0.58
C ARG A 216 1.16 -13.93 -1.21
N THR A 217 1.57 -14.66 -2.24
CA THR A 217 2.85 -14.41 -2.93
C THR A 217 2.86 -13.03 -3.60
N TRP A 218 1.73 -12.62 -4.17
CA TRP A 218 1.57 -11.30 -4.77
C TRP A 218 1.65 -10.18 -3.72
N LEU A 219 0.94 -10.30 -2.59
CA LEU A 219 1.00 -9.32 -1.49
C LEU A 219 2.44 -9.14 -0.97
N ILE A 220 3.17 -10.24 -0.77
CA ILE A 220 4.58 -10.23 -0.34
C ILE A 220 5.48 -9.52 -1.36
N ARG A 221 5.26 -9.78 -2.66
CA ARG A 221 6.03 -9.19 -3.75
C ARG A 221 5.84 -7.67 -3.85
N MET A 222 4.65 -7.17 -3.54
CA MET A 222 4.36 -5.74 -3.53
C MET A 222 4.89 -5.04 -2.27
N GLY A 223 5.42 -5.79 -1.30
CA GLY A 223 6.04 -5.22 -0.10
C GLY A 223 5.20 -5.33 1.18
N MET A 224 4.06 -6.03 1.15
CA MET A 224 3.27 -6.30 2.37
C MET A 224 3.93 -7.40 3.21
N ASN A 225 5.13 -7.14 3.72
CA ASN A 225 5.97 -8.08 4.45
C ASN A 225 6.04 -7.75 5.94
N GLY A 226 6.54 -8.67 6.77
CA GLY A 226 6.74 -8.40 8.19
C GLY A 226 5.45 -8.35 9.03
N PRO A 227 5.57 -7.97 10.31
CA PRO A 227 4.50 -8.03 11.30
C PRO A 227 3.41 -6.97 11.09
N ASP A 228 3.73 -5.80 10.55
CA ASP A 228 2.79 -4.68 10.41
C ASP A 228 1.64 -5.01 9.46
N TYR A 229 1.93 -5.77 8.40
CA TYR A 229 0.90 -6.26 7.47
C TYR A 229 0.31 -7.62 7.87
N LYS A 230 0.62 -8.16 9.06
CA LYS A 230 0.19 -9.51 9.45
C LYS A 230 -1.34 -9.62 9.48
N ASP A 231 -2.01 -8.67 10.12
CA ASP A 231 -3.46 -8.70 10.27
C ASP A 231 -4.15 -8.34 8.95
N VAL A 232 -3.62 -7.38 8.19
CA VAL A 232 -4.09 -7.07 6.83
C VAL A 232 -4.03 -8.30 5.91
N ARG A 233 -2.89 -8.99 5.85
CA ARG A 233 -2.76 -10.23 5.06
C ARG A 233 -3.71 -11.32 5.55
N LYS A 234 -3.92 -11.43 6.87
CA LYS A 234 -4.85 -12.41 7.44
C LYS A 234 -6.28 -12.15 6.93
N THR A 235 -6.72 -10.90 6.94
CA THR A 235 -8.02 -10.49 6.40
C THR A 235 -8.13 -10.79 4.91
N LEU A 236 -7.16 -10.33 4.10
CA LEU A 236 -7.18 -10.53 2.64
C LEU A 236 -7.14 -12.00 2.21
N LEU A 237 -6.54 -12.88 3.03
CA LEU A 237 -6.43 -14.31 2.73
C LEU A 237 -7.57 -15.14 3.35
N ALA A 238 -8.40 -14.57 4.22
CA ALA A 238 -9.38 -15.34 5.01
C ALA A 238 -10.35 -16.13 4.11
N ASN A 239 -10.85 -15.47 3.06
CA ASN A 239 -11.90 -15.99 2.19
C ASN A 239 -11.38 -16.62 0.89
N VAL A 240 -10.06 -16.64 0.68
CA VAL A 240 -9.46 -17.17 -0.55
C VAL A 240 -9.17 -18.66 -0.40
N GLU A 241 -9.63 -19.44 -1.38
CA GLU A 241 -9.51 -20.90 -1.40
C GLU A 241 -8.07 -21.39 -1.59
N GLY A 242 -7.77 -22.55 -1.00
CA GLY A 242 -6.48 -23.23 -1.14
C GLY A 242 -5.56 -23.07 0.06
N ASN A 243 -4.28 -23.40 -0.13
CA ASN A 243 -3.26 -23.45 0.91
C ASN A 243 -2.26 -22.30 0.76
N ALA A 244 -1.98 -21.55 1.83
CA ALA A 244 -1.08 -20.40 1.76
C ALA A 244 0.41 -20.76 1.65
N ALA A 245 0.82 -22.01 1.90
CA ALA A 245 2.21 -22.45 1.95
C ALA A 245 2.69 -23.11 0.65
N PHE A 246 1.81 -23.80 -0.08
CA PHE A 246 2.20 -24.60 -1.25
C PHE A 246 1.44 -24.19 -2.50
N ARG A 247 2.15 -24.03 -3.62
CA ARG A 247 1.55 -23.65 -4.92
C ARG A 247 0.60 -24.72 -5.48
N LYS A 248 0.91 -25.98 -5.25
CA LYS A 248 0.05 -27.13 -5.58
C LYS A 248 -0.37 -27.78 -4.26
N GLY A 249 -1.64 -28.16 -4.12
CA GLY A 249 -2.04 -29.03 -3.01
C GLY A 249 -1.19 -30.29 -3.05
N GLY A 250 -0.62 -30.71 -1.92
CA GLY A 250 -0.09 -32.07 -1.83
C GLY A 250 -1.26 -33.02 -2.05
N GLU A 251 -1.05 -34.05 -2.87
CA GLU A 251 -1.98 -35.19 -3.01
C GLU A 251 -2.40 -35.76 -1.66
#